data_AF-A0AA44GD34-F1
#
_entry.id   AF-A0AA44GD34-F1
#
_cell.length_a   1.000
_cell.length_b   1.000
_cell.length_c   1.000
_cell.angle_alpha   90.00
_cell.angle_beta   90.00
_cell.angle_gamma   90.00
#
_symmetry.space_group_name_H-M   'P 1'
#
loop_
_entity.id
_entity.type
_entity.pdbx_description
1 polymer ?
#
loop_
_entity_poly.entity_id
_entity_poly.type
_entity_poly.pdbx_seq_one_letter_code
_entity_poly.pdbx_strand_id
1 'polypeptide(L)'
;MKFEAVVRTELGKGASRRLRHAGQFPAIIYGGEAAPVSIALVHSDVINQMDKPEFYEEITLVIDGAEVKVKPQDVQRHAFKPKVEHMDFIRI
;
A
#
# COMPACT_ATOMS: atom_id res chain seq x y z
N MET A 1 -12.52 -2.19 -3.97
CA MET A 1 -11.57 -3.14 -4.63
C MET A 1 -10.78 -3.88 -3.55
N LYS A 2 -10.32 -5.11 -3.77
CA LYS A 2 -9.65 -5.94 -2.75
C LYS A 2 -8.22 -6.27 -3.14
N PHE A 3 -7.26 -6.04 -2.25
CA PHE A 3 -5.83 -6.29 -2.48
C PHE A 3 -5.20 -7.07 -1.32
N GLU A 4 -4.31 -8.00 -1.62
CA GLU A 4 -3.53 -8.69 -0.60
C GLU A 4 -2.34 -7.83 -0.16
N ALA A 5 -2.17 -7.73 1.15
CA ALA A 5 -1.12 -6.96 1.80
C ALA A 5 -0.40 -7.83 2.83
N VAL A 6 0.92 -7.74 2.88
CA VAL A 6 1.74 -8.50 3.83
C VAL A 6 2.33 -7.56 4.87
N VAL A 7 2.20 -7.90 6.15
CA VAL A 7 2.80 -7.11 7.24
C VAL A 7 4.33 -7.15 7.12
N ARG A 8 4.96 -5.99 7.28
CA ARG A 8 6.41 -5.86 7.21
C ARG A 8 7.03 -5.94 8.60
N THR A 9 7.98 -6.85 8.75
CA THR A 9 8.85 -6.92 9.92
C THR A 9 10.14 -6.12 9.73
N GLU A 10 10.67 -6.07 8.49
CA GLU A 10 11.86 -5.30 8.14
C GLU A 10 11.54 -3.86 7.69
N LEU A 11 11.98 -2.90 8.50
CA LEU A 11 11.79 -1.48 8.27
C LEU A 11 13.09 -0.78 7.79
N GLY A 12 12.94 0.44 7.29
CA GLY A 12 14.04 1.29 6.86
C GLY A 12 14.38 1.24 5.36
N LYS A 13 15.33 2.09 4.96
CA LYS A 13 15.66 2.38 3.56
C LYS A 13 16.09 1.15 2.75
N GLY A 14 16.93 0.29 3.34
CA GLY A 14 17.45 -0.91 2.68
C GLY A 14 16.35 -1.93 2.38
N ALA A 15 15.52 -2.22 3.38
CA ALA A 15 14.37 -3.14 3.25
C ALA A 15 13.38 -2.63 2.21
N SER A 16 12.98 -1.35 2.28
CA SER A 16 12.09 -0.74 1.30
C SER A 16 12.66 -0.77 -0.13
N ARG A 17 13.98 -0.59 -0.30
CA ARG A 17 14.64 -0.71 -1.61
C ARG A 17 14.56 -2.14 -2.15
N ARG A 18 14.78 -3.16 -1.32
CA ARG A 18 14.67 -4.57 -1.73
C ARG A 18 13.25 -4.91 -2.20
N LEU A 19 12.22 -4.47 -1.47
CA LEU A 19 10.82 -4.66 -1.87
C LEU A 19 10.55 -4.08 -3.26
N ARG A 20 10.99 -2.84 -3.52
CA ARG A 20 10.83 -2.18 -4.83
C ARG A 20 11.55 -2.89 -5.97
N HIS A 21 12.66 -3.57 -5.69
CA HIS A 21 13.32 -4.43 -6.68
C HIS A 21 12.58 -5.76 -6.91
N ALA A 22 11.92 -6.28 -5.88
CA ALA A 22 11.08 -7.48 -5.95
C ALA A 22 9.68 -7.24 -6.57
N GLY A 23 9.40 -6.04 -7.09
CA GLY A 23 8.10 -5.72 -7.69
C GLY A 23 6.99 -5.43 -6.67
N GLN A 24 7.35 -5.19 -5.42
CA GLN A 24 6.45 -4.76 -4.36
C GLN A 24 6.78 -3.32 -3.95
N PHE A 25 5.89 -2.64 -3.23
CA PHE A 25 6.22 -1.34 -2.66
C PHE A 25 5.72 -1.25 -1.21
N PRO A 26 6.43 -0.46 -0.38
CA PRO A 26 6.03 -0.24 1.00
C PRO A 26 4.79 0.65 1.09
N ALA A 27 3.92 0.37 2.05
CA ALA A 27 2.81 1.24 2.40
C ALA A 27 2.53 1.23 3.90
N ILE A 28 1.77 2.22 4.37
CA ILE A 28 1.40 2.38 5.78
C ILE A 28 -0.11 2.53 5.89
N ILE A 29 -0.71 1.79 6.83
CA ILE A 29 -2.10 1.98 7.24
C ILE A 29 -2.10 2.65 8.60
N TYR A 30 -2.82 3.77 8.74
CA TYR A 30 -3.00 4.48 10.01
C TYR A 30 -4.45 4.97 10.16
N GLY A 31 -4.72 5.69 11.24
CA GLY A 31 -6.05 6.22 11.55
C GLY A 31 -6.89 5.27 12.42
N GLY A 32 -7.97 5.82 12.97
CA GLY A 32 -8.73 5.21 14.06
C GLY A 32 -7.94 5.14 15.37
N GLU A 33 -8.30 4.18 16.23
CA GLU A 33 -7.64 3.96 17.53
C GLU A 33 -6.50 2.93 17.48
N ALA A 34 -6.40 2.17 16.38
CA ALA A 34 -5.41 1.12 16.21
C ALA A 34 -4.04 1.67 15.79
N ALA A 35 -2.97 1.04 16.28
CA ALA A 35 -1.61 1.40 15.93
C ALA A 35 -1.37 1.38 14.40
N PRO A 36 -0.48 2.24 13.86
CA PRO A 36 -0.10 2.19 12.46
C PRO A 36 0.54 0.85 12.09
N VAL A 37 0.19 0.33 10.92
CA VAL A 37 0.71 -0.96 10.42
C VAL A 37 1.50 -0.71 9.15
N SER A 38 2.75 -1.17 9.15
CA SER A 38 3.59 -1.17 7.95
C SER A 38 3.32 -2.42 7.11
N ILE A 39 2.97 -2.23 5.85
CA ILE A 39 2.62 -3.32 4.93
C ILE A 39 3.41 -3.22 3.62
N ALA A 40 3.42 -4.32 2.87
CA ALA A 40 3.91 -4.40 1.50
C ALA A 40 2.77 -4.81 0.57
N LEU A 41 2.72 -4.17 -0.59
CA LEU A 41 1.74 -4.44 -1.65
C LEU A 41 2.44 -4.83 -2.94
N VAL A 42 1.82 -5.70 -3.72
CA VAL A 42 2.30 -6.08 -5.04
C VAL A 42 1.97 -4.97 -6.05
N HIS A 43 2.99 -4.51 -6.77
CA HIS A 43 2.85 -3.35 -7.65
C HIS A 43 1.92 -3.61 -8.84
N SER A 44 2.01 -4.80 -9.46
CA SER A 44 1.20 -5.16 -10.64
C SER A 44 -0.30 -5.09 -10.37
N ASP A 45 -0.70 -5.48 -9.16
CA ASP A 45 -2.11 -5.64 -8.80
C ASP A 45 -2.76 -4.28 -8.59
N VAL A 46 -1.98 -3.35 -8.03
CA VAL A 46 -2.43 -2.02 -7.67
C VAL A 46 -2.40 -1.06 -8.85
N ILE A 47 -1.31 -1.03 -9.63
CA ILE A 47 -1.06 0.09 -10.56
C ILE A 47 -2.17 0.30 -11.58
N ASN A 48 -2.75 -0.78 -12.12
CA ASN A 48 -3.83 -0.70 -13.11
C ASN A 48 -5.16 -0.23 -12.50
N GLN A 49 -5.34 -0.39 -11.20
CA GLN A 49 -6.56 0.06 -10.52
C GLN A 49 -6.50 1.54 -10.16
N MET A 50 -5.30 2.13 -10.06
CA MET A 50 -5.12 3.54 -9.70
C MET A 50 -5.64 4.53 -10.74
N ASP A 51 -5.96 4.08 -11.95
CA ASP A 51 -6.57 4.90 -13.00
C ASP A 51 -8.08 5.09 -12.79
N LYS A 52 -8.68 4.26 -11.92
CA LYS A 52 -10.12 4.29 -11.62
C LYS A 52 -10.40 5.24 -10.45
N PRO A 53 -11.36 6.18 -10.57
CA PRO A 53 -11.71 7.09 -9.47
C PRO A 53 -12.08 6.36 -8.17
N GLU A 54 -12.76 5.23 -8.29
CA GLU A 54 -13.23 4.40 -7.17
C GLU A 54 -12.07 3.87 -6.31
N PHE A 55 -10.85 3.80 -6.87
CA PHE A 55 -9.66 3.43 -6.11
C PHE A 55 -9.36 4.42 -4.99
N TYR A 56 -9.62 5.71 -5.20
CA TYR A 56 -9.32 6.77 -4.22
C TYR A 56 -10.46 7.03 -3.22
N GLU A 57 -11.61 6.36 -3.39
CA GLU A 57 -12.75 6.46 -2.48
C GLU A 57 -12.65 5.45 -1.35
N GLU A 58 -12.60 4.15 -1.70
CA GLU A 58 -12.55 3.05 -0.74
C GLU A 58 -11.90 1.80 -1.35
N ILE A 59 -10.93 1.23 -0.63
CA ILE A 59 -10.36 -0.09 -0.93
C ILE A 59 -10.37 -0.98 0.30
N THR A 60 -10.26 -2.28 0.06
CA THR A 60 -10.14 -3.31 1.08
C THR A 60 -8.76 -3.94 0.98
N LEU A 61 -8.00 -3.89 2.06
CA LEU A 61 -6.72 -4.57 2.20
C LEU A 61 -6.92 -5.86 3.01
N VAL A 62 -6.40 -6.96 2.51
CA VAL A 62 -6.40 -8.25 3.21
C VAL A 62 -5.03 -8.45 3.83
N ILE A 63 -4.99 -8.54 5.15
CA ILE A 63 -3.76 -8.72 5.93
C ILE A 63 -3.94 -9.99 6.74
N ASP A 64 -3.15 -11.02 6.45
CA ASP A 64 -3.22 -12.32 7.14
C ASP A 64 -4.65 -12.91 7.21
N GLY A 65 -5.45 -12.68 6.15
CA GLY A 65 -6.84 -13.11 6.05
C GLY A 65 -7.87 -12.16 6.68
N ALA A 66 -7.44 -11.14 7.43
CA ALA A 66 -8.32 -10.10 7.95
C ALA A 66 -8.55 -8.98 6.92
N GLU A 67 -9.80 -8.62 6.70
CA GLU A 67 -10.17 -7.51 5.80
C GLU A 67 -10.17 -6.18 6.55
N VAL A 68 -9.48 -5.20 5.99
CA VAL A 68 -9.40 -3.84 6.52
C VAL A 68 -9.83 -2.86 5.43
N LYS A 69 -10.89 -2.09 5.71
CA LYS A 69 -11.33 -1.01 4.83
C LYS A 69 -10.45 0.22 5.03
N VAL A 70 -9.94 0.76 3.94
CA VAL A 70 -9.06 1.92 3.96
C VAL A 70 -9.30 2.83 2.76
N LYS A 71 -8.92 4.09 2.90
CA LYS A 71 -8.88 5.07 1.82
C LYS A 71 -7.42 5.45 1.52
N PRO A 72 -6.98 5.47 0.25
CA PRO A 72 -5.68 6.04 -0.10
C PRO A 72 -5.65 7.53 0.23
N GLN A 73 -4.67 7.94 1.03
CA GLN A 73 -4.50 9.30 1.48
C GLN A 73 -3.35 10.01 0.74
N ASP A 74 -2.24 9.32 0.52
CA ASP A 74 -1.11 9.84 -0.26
C ASP A 74 -0.49 8.73 -1.12
N VAL A 75 0.03 9.13 -2.27
CA VAL A 75 0.64 8.24 -3.26
C VAL A 75 1.94 8.87 -3.74
N GLN A 76 3.06 8.29 -3.32
CA GLN A 76 4.38 8.69 -3.79
C GLN A 76 4.72 7.90 -5.05
N ARG A 77 4.97 8.62 -6.14
CA ARG A 77 5.31 8.05 -7.44
C ARG A 77 6.76 8.39 -7.78
N HIS A 78 7.41 7.48 -8.48
CA HIS A 78 8.73 7.75 -9.03
C HIS A 78 8.60 8.84 -10.11
N ALA A 79 9.48 9.85 -10.11
CA ALA A 79 9.36 11.03 -10.98
C ALA A 79 9.38 10.71 -12.49
N PHE A 80 10.17 9.71 -12.90
CA PHE A 80 10.30 9.30 -14.31
C PHE A 80 9.67 7.95 -14.66
N LYS A 81 9.87 6.92 -13.84
CA LYS A 81 9.39 5.56 -14.10
C LYS A 81 7.91 5.44 -13.67
N PRO A 82 7.09 4.64 -14.37
CA PRO A 82 5.72 4.35 -13.94
C PRO A 82 5.73 3.37 -12.77
N LYS A 83 6.27 3.80 -11.63
CA LYS A 83 6.40 2.99 -10.42
C LYS A 83 5.88 3.75 -9.20
N VAL A 84 5.11 3.04 -8.39
CA VAL A 84 4.72 3.49 -7.05
C VAL A 84 5.88 3.25 -6.09
N GLU A 85 6.23 4.29 -5.33
CA GLU A 85 7.32 4.26 -4.35
C GLU A 85 6.83 4.01 -2.93
N HIS A 86 5.71 4.63 -2.57
CA HIS A 86 5.07 4.50 -1.27
C HIS A 86 3.57 4.83 -1.40
N MET A 87 2.75 4.27 -0.52
CA MET A 87 1.38 4.73 -0.32
C MET A 87 0.99 4.80 1.15
N ASP A 88 0.13 5.75 1.44
CA ASP A 88 -0.44 6.00 2.76
C ASP A 88 -1.94 5.73 2.71
N PHE A 89 -2.43 4.99 3.69
CA PHE A 89 -3.83 4.63 3.81
C PHE A 89 -4.38 5.06 5.16
N ILE A 90 -5.58 5.62 5.15
CA ILE A 90 -6.35 5.92 6.36
C ILE A 90 -7.47 4.89 6.54
N ARG A 91 -7.63 4.34 7.74
CA ARG A 91 -8.74 3.46 8.09
C ARG A 91 -10.06 4.22 8.08
N ILE A 92 -11.11 3.57 7.58
CA ILE A 92 -12.48 4.08 7.53
C ILE A 92 -13.41 3.15 8.29
#